data_AF-A0A368KDX0-F1
#
_entry.id   AF-A0A368KDX0-F1
#
_cell.length_a   1.000
_cell.length_b   1.000
_cell.length_c   1.000
_cell.angle_alpha   90.00
_cell.angle_beta   90.00
_cell.angle_gamma   90.00
#
_symmetry.space_group_name_H-M   'P 1'
#
loop_
_entity.id
_entity.type
_entity.pdbx_description
1 polymer ?
#
loop_
_entity_poly.entity_id
_entity_poly.type
_entity_poly.pdbx_seq_one_letter_code
_entity_poly.pdbx_strand_id
1 'polypeptide(L)'
;MKRFAGFSLFLFLSCSIAAAQASPRDVLIERCETAYLRATTLSADSPLVDMLLASTKSANREVNDDTWRVIRQEIATAVTQSLTERGSMLDTTFRKSMESLSDAELARLSQVLNDPAYTKFQSAMASPATQKQFMQAMFGDAAKFQTVANKILARHGLKEGP
;
A
#
# COMPACT_ATOMS: atom_id res chain seq x y z
N MET A 1 -34.67 3.49 68.88
CA MET A 1 -35.08 3.02 67.53
C MET A 1 -34.16 3.65 66.49
N LYS A 2 -33.57 2.80 65.61
CA LYS A 2 -33.23 3.03 64.19
C LYS A 2 -32.12 4.08 63.88
N ARG A 3 -30.89 3.65 63.49
CA ARG A 3 -30.34 3.45 62.10
C ARG A 3 -30.15 4.80 61.35
N PHE A 4 -29.10 5.15 60.62
CA PHE A 4 -28.19 4.52 59.62
C PHE A 4 -26.95 5.43 59.51
N ALA A 5 -25.69 4.97 59.62
CA ALA A 5 -24.86 4.32 58.59
C ALA A 5 -24.88 5.02 57.21
N GLY A 6 -23.76 5.62 56.81
CA GLY A 6 -23.60 6.23 55.49
C GLY A 6 -22.17 6.71 55.21
N PHE A 7 -21.19 5.83 55.41
CA PHE A 7 -19.79 6.08 55.02
C PHE A 7 -19.68 5.83 53.50
N SER A 8 -19.79 6.89 52.70
CA SER A 8 -19.58 6.81 51.24
C SER A 8 -18.11 6.63 50.92
N LEU A 9 -17.73 5.38 50.69
CA LEU A 9 -16.44 4.98 50.15
C LEU A 9 -16.43 5.29 48.64
N PHE A 10 -15.90 6.46 48.27
CA PHE A 10 -15.62 6.83 46.88
C PHE A 10 -14.42 6.00 46.38
N LEU A 11 -14.71 4.82 45.84
CA LEU A 11 -13.78 4.03 45.04
C LEU A 11 -13.54 4.79 43.72
N PHE A 12 -12.53 5.66 43.71
CA PHE A 12 -11.89 6.09 42.47
C PHE A 12 -11.24 4.86 41.85
N LEU A 13 -11.98 4.16 40.98
CA LEU A 13 -11.38 3.29 39.98
C LEU A 13 -10.53 4.19 39.08
N SER A 14 -9.26 4.34 39.43
CA SER A 14 -8.21 4.76 38.52
C SER A 14 -8.17 3.74 37.39
N CYS A 15 -8.99 3.96 36.37
CA CYS A 15 -8.87 3.27 35.11
C CYS A 15 -7.54 3.74 34.52
N SER A 16 -6.47 3.02 34.83
CA SER A 16 -5.20 3.14 34.12
C SER A 16 -5.48 2.78 32.68
N ILE A 17 -5.81 3.78 31.86
CA ILE A 17 -5.71 3.69 30.41
C ILE A 17 -4.21 3.55 30.16
N ALA A 18 -3.70 2.32 30.26
CA ALA A 18 -2.40 1.98 29.75
C ALA A 18 -2.53 2.11 28.24
N ALA A 19 -2.26 3.31 27.71
CA ALA A 19 -1.92 3.46 26.32
C ALA A 19 -0.72 2.54 26.11
N ALA A 20 -0.94 1.40 25.46
CA ALA A 20 0.12 0.47 25.12
C ALA A 20 1.13 1.25 24.29
N GLN A 21 2.23 1.67 24.91
CA GLN A 21 3.30 2.36 24.21
C GLN A 21 3.80 1.39 23.14
N ALA A 22 3.79 1.86 21.89
CA ALA A 22 4.33 1.10 20.77
C ALA A 22 5.75 0.66 21.12
N SER A 23 6.07 -0.61 20.87
CA SER A 23 7.42 -1.09 21.15
C SER A 23 8.43 -0.32 20.29
N PRO A 24 9.70 -0.18 20.72
CA PRO A 24 10.74 0.43 19.88
C PRO A 24 10.83 -0.20 18.48
N ARG A 25 10.56 -1.51 18.41
CA ARG A 25 10.48 -2.26 17.16
C ARG A 25 9.28 -1.85 16.30
N ASP A 26 8.10 -1.67 16.89
CA ASP A 26 6.91 -1.19 16.16
C ASP A 26 7.15 0.17 15.52
N VAL A 27 7.89 1.06 16.21
CA VAL A 27 8.27 2.37 15.68
C VAL A 27 9.22 2.23 14.47
N LEU A 28 10.15 1.27 14.50
CA LEU A 28 11.03 1.00 13.35
C LEU A 28 10.24 0.47 12.14
N ILE A 29 9.32 -0.47 12.38
CA ILE A 29 8.45 -1.02 11.34
C ILE A 29 7.58 0.08 10.73
N GLU A 30 6.97 0.93 11.56
CA GLU A 30 6.15 2.05 11.12
C GLU A 30 6.93 3.07 10.28
N ARG A 31 8.19 3.33 10.62
CA ARG A 31 9.08 4.18 9.80
C ARG A 31 9.37 3.56 8.44
N CYS A 32 9.68 2.26 8.39
CA CYS A 32 9.87 1.54 7.13
C CYS A 32 8.60 1.55 6.29
N GLU A 33 7.46 1.28 6.90
CA GLU A 33 6.14 1.29 6.27
C GLU A 33 5.82 2.66 5.67
N THR A 34 5.93 3.72 6.47
CA THR A 34 5.67 5.09 6.01
C THR A 34 6.59 5.47 4.86
N ALA A 35 7.88 5.15 4.94
CA ALA A 35 8.85 5.50 3.91
C ALA A 35 8.57 4.73 2.61
N TYR A 36 8.25 3.43 2.70
CA TYR A 36 7.94 2.59 1.56
C TYR A 36 6.61 2.99 0.90
N LEU A 37 5.56 3.16 1.70
CA LEU A 37 4.21 3.43 1.21
C LEU A 37 4.04 4.87 0.69
N ARG A 38 4.84 5.83 1.16
CA ARG A 38 4.86 7.19 0.60
C ARG A 38 5.14 7.20 -0.91
N ALA A 39 5.96 6.27 -1.39
CA ALA A 39 6.22 6.11 -2.82
C ALA A 39 5.14 5.34 -3.59
N THR A 40 4.18 4.75 -2.87
CA THR A 40 3.12 3.89 -3.43
C THR A 40 1.81 4.68 -3.63
N THR A 41 1.83 6.01 -3.46
CA THR A 41 0.68 6.87 -3.73
C THR A 41 0.26 6.75 -5.19
N LEU A 42 -0.99 6.37 -5.42
CA LEU A 42 -1.54 6.28 -6.75
C LEU A 42 -1.76 7.69 -7.29
N SER A 43 -1.16 8.02 -8.44
CA SER A 43 -1.43 9.30 -9.11
C SER A 43 -2.81 9.26 -9.75
N ALA A 44 -3.52 10.40 -9.75
CA ALA A 44 -4.79 10.57 -10.48
C ALA A 44 -4.65 10.28 -11.98
N ASP A 45 -3.47 10.55 -12.53
CA ASP A 45 -3.12 10.30 -13.94
C ASP A 45 -2.48 8.91 -14.16
N SER A 46 -2.55 8.01 -13.17
CA SER A 46 -2.03 6.66 -13.33
C SER A 46 -2.91 5.87 -14.32
N PRO A 47 -2.31 5.12 -15.26
CA PRO A 47 -3.06 4.20 -16.13
C PRO A 47 -3.93 3.20 -15.38
N LEU A 48 -3.57 2.88 -14.12
CA LEU A 48 -4.36 2.00 -13.26
C LEU A 48 -5.67 2.67 -12.84
N VAL A 49 -5.68 3.97 -12.54
CA VAL A 49 -6.91 4.72 -12.23
C VAL A 49 -7.82 4.77 -13.45
N ASP A 50 -7.25 5.04 -14.64
CA ASP A 50 -8.02 5.04 -15.89
C ASP A 50 -8.64 3.66 -16.17
N MET A 51 -7.91 2.57 -15.91
CA MET A 51 -8.42 1.21 -16.04
C MET A 51 -9.57 0.93 -15.06
N LEU A 52 -9.43 1.34 -13.79
CA LEU A 52 -10.49 1.18 -12.78
C LEU A 52 -11.76 1.98 -13.15
N LEU A 53 -11.60 3.14 -13.77
CA LEU A 53 -12.70 4.04 -14.12
C LEU A 53 -13.32 3.79 -15.49
N ALA A 54 -12.71 2.95 -16.34
CA ALA A 54 -13.12 2.81 -17.74
C ALA A 54 -14.60 2.45 -17.92
N SER A 55 -15.10 1.49 -17.13
CA SER A 55 -16.52 1.08 -17.17
C SER A 55 -17.45 2.19 -16.70
N THR A 56 -17.13 2.83 -15.56
CA THR A 56 -17.91 3.92 -14.98
C THR A 56 -17.96 5.14 -15.90
N LYS A 57 -16.83 5.49 -16.53
CA LYS A 57 -16.78 6.59 -17.51
C LYS A 57 -17.61 6.29 -18.76
N SER A 58 -17.62 5.04 -19.24
CA SER A 58 -18.45 4.63 -20.38
C SER A 58 -19.96 4.71 -20.09
N ALA A 59 -20.35 4.49 -18.82
CA ALA A 59 -21.74 4.54 -18.37
C ALA A 59 -22.27 5.96 -18.09
N ASN A 60 -21.40 6.94 -17.87
CA ASN A 60 -21.75 8.32 -17.51
C ASN A 60 -21.10 9.32 -18.50
N ARG A 61 -21.51 9.26 -19.77
CA ARG A 61 -20.90 10.01 -20.88
C ARG A 61 -21.20 11.51 -20.88
N GLU A 62 -22.24 11.90 -20.15
CA GLU A 62 -22.69 13.27 -19.96
C GLU A 62 -21.82 14.08 -18.98
N VAL A 63 -21.00 13.38 -18.17
CA VAL A 63 -20.09 14.01 -17.22
C VAL A 63 -18.88 14.58 -17.97
N ASN A 64 -18.62 15.88 -17.79
CA ASN A 64 -17.52 16.57 -18.46
C ASN A 64 -16.13 16.18 -17.90
N ASP A 65 -15.08 16.47 -18.68
CA ASP A 65 -13.71 16.06 -18.32
C ASP A 65 -13.16 16.75 -17.07
N ASP A 66 -13.59 17.99 -16.77
CA ASP A 66 -13.20 18.69 -15.54
C ASP A 66 -13.72 17.96 -14.29
N THR A 67 -14.97 17.49 -14.34
CA THR A 67 -15.56 16.68 -13.26
C THR A 67 -14.84 15.34 -13.14
N TRP A 68 -14.52 14.69 -14.27
CA TRP A 68 -13.74 13.45 -14.26
C TRP A 68 -12.32 13.61 -13.73
N ARG A 69 -11.70 14.78 -13.90
CA ARG A 69 -10.38 15.08 -13.31
C ARG A 69 -10.46 15.11 -11.78
N VAL A 70 -11.51 15.73 -11.22
CA VAL A 70 -11.74 15.73 -9.77
C VAL A 70 -12.02 14.33 -9.25
N ILE A 71 -12.94 13.59 -9.90
CA ILE A 71 -13.28 12.21 -9.54
C ILE A 71 -12.03 11.31 -9.52
N ARG A 72 -11.14 11.45 -10.52
CA ARG A 72 -9.88 10.71 -10.57
C ARG A 72 -9.00 10.97 -9.36
N GLN A 73 -8.85 12.23 -8.97
CA GLN A 73 -8.07 12.62 -7.80
C GLN A 73 -8.65 12.05 -6.51
N GLU A 74 -9.97 12.12 -6.33
CA GLU A 74 -10.66 11.59 -5.15
C GLU A 74 -10.51 10.07 -5.05
N ILE A 75 -10.71 9.35 -6.17
CA ILE A 75 -10.56 7.89 -6.20
C ILE A 75 -9.11 7.48 -5.95
N ALA A 76 -8.14 8.13 -6.58
CA ALA A 76 -6.74 7.83 -6.37
C ALA A 76 -6.34 8.01 -4.89
N THR A 77 -6.86 9.07 -4.26
CA THR A 77 -6.67 9.34 -2.83
C THR A 77 -7.34 8.28 -1.96
N ALA A 78 -8.61 7.96 -2.21
CA ALA A 78 -9.39 7.00 -1.44
C ALA A 78 -8.81 5.58 -1.55
N VAL A 79 -8.38 5.17 -2.74
CA VAL A 79 -7.71 3.88 -2.97
C VAL A 79 -6.39 3.83 -2.23
N THR A 80 -5.56 4.88 -2.34
CA THR A 80 -4.28 4.95 -1.60
C THR A 80 -4.53 4.83 -0.10
N GLN A 81 -5.46 5.62 0.45
CA GLN A 81 -5.79 5.60 1.86
C GLN A 81 -6.29 4.22 2.32
N SER A 82 -7.22 3.61 1.58
CA SER A 82 -7.74 2.28 1.90
C SER A 82 -6.66 1.20 1.87
N LEU A 83 -5.71 1.29 0.95
CA LEU A 83 -4.58 0.37 0.88
C LEU A 83 -3.58 0.61 2.02
N THR A 84 -3.29 1.85 2.40
CA THR A 84 -2.27 2.15 3.41
C THR A 84 -2.81 2.30 4.84
N GLU A 85 -4.11 2.11 5.05
CA GLU A 85 -4.72 2.21 6.37
C GLU A 85 -4.23 1.11 7.32
N ARG A 86 -4.11 1.44 8.61
CA ARG A 86 -3.76 0.48 9.67
C ARG A 86 -4.77 -0.68 9.68
N GLY A 87 -4.27 -1.91 9.63
CA GLY A 87 -5.08 -3.13 9.58
C GLY A 87 -5.53 -3.52 8.17
N SER A 88 -5.20 -2.75 7.14
CA SER A 88 -5.44 -3.15 5.76
C SER A 88 -4.66 -4.43 5.40
N MET A 89 -5.04 -5.09 4.31
CA MET A 89 -4.30 -6.26 3.83
C MET A 89 -2.84 -5.92 3.46
N LEU A 90 -2.60 -4.70 2.96
CA LEU A 90 -1.24 -4.26 2.61
C LEU A 90 -0.41 -3.95 3.85
N ASP A 91 -0.95 -3.23 4.84
CA ASP A 91 -0.26 -2.98 6.12
C ASP A 91 0.07 -4.31 6.82
N THR A 92 -0.93 -5.18 6.99
CA THR A 92 -0.74 -6.46 7.68
C THR A 92 0.30 -7.34 6.97
N THR A 93 0.28 -7.38 5.63
CA THR A 93 1.28 -8.12 4.84
C THR A 93 2.68 -7.49 4.96
N PHE A 94 2.76 -6.16 4.90
CA PHE A 94 4.03 -5.43 5.03
C PHE A 94 4.65 -5.71 6.39
N ARG A 95 3.89 -5.54 7.48
CA ARG A 95 4.38 -5.77 8.84
C ARG A 95 4.79 -7.21 9.10
N LYS A 96 3.99 -8.16 8.63
CA LYS A 96 4.34 -9.59 8.71
C LYS A 96 5.66 -9.88 7.99
N SER A 97 5.91 -9.24 6.86
CA SER A 97 7.17 -9.39 6.11
C SER A 97 8.38 -8.79 6.85
N MET A 98 8.16 -7.87 7.79
CA MET A 98 9.20 -7.26 8.61
C MET A 98 9.52 -8.07 9.88
N GLU A 99 8.68 -9.05 10.25
CA GLU A 99 8.87 -9.86 11.46
C GLU A 99 10.20 -10.63 11.46
N SER A 100 10.69 -11.05 10.29
CA SER A 100 11.94 -11.79 10.15
C SER A 100 13.21 -10.93 10.25
N LEU A 101 13.09 -9.60 10.22
CA LEU A 101 14.23 -8.69 10.27
C LEU A 101 14.60 -8.37 11.72
N SER A 102 15.88 -8.39 12.06
CA SER A 102 16.36 -7.86 13.34
C SER A 102 16.15 -6.35 13.44
N ASP A 103 16.19 -5.80 14.66
CA ASP A 103 16.06 -4.35 14.86
C ASP A 103 17.17 -3.55 14.14
N ALA A 104 18.37 -4.11 14.04
CA ALA A 104 19.47 -3.51 13.28
C ALA A 104 19.19 -3.48 11.77
N GLU A 105 18.59 -4.55 11.23
CA GLU A 105 18.18 -4.61 9.82
C GLU A 105 17.03 -3.66 9.53
N LEU A 106 16.04 -3.55 10.43
CA LEU A 106 14.96 -2.57 10.31
C LEU A 106 15.50 -1.13 10.34
N ALA A 107 16.42 -0.81 11.24
CA ALA A 107 17.07 0.49 11.27
C ALA A 107 17.82 0.80 9.97
N ARG A 108 18.56 -0.18 9.44
CA ARG A 108 19.27 -0.04 8.15
C ARG A 108 18.31 0.11 6.98
N LEU A 109 17.23 -0.68 6.93
CA LEU A 109 16.21 -0.58 5.91
C LEU A 109 15.54 0.79 5.95
N SER A 110 15.19 1.29 7.13
CA SER A 110 14.65 2.64 7.31
C SER A 110 15.61 3.70 6.76
N GLN A 111 16.93 3.56 6.92
CA GLN A 111 17.90 4.49 6.33
C GLN A 111 17.89 4.44 4.81
N VAL A 112 17.88 3.24 4.21
CA VAL A 112 17.83 3.07 2.74
C VAL A 112 16.54 3.64 2.17
N LEU A 113 15.40 3.37 2.79
CA LEU A 113 14.10 3.85 2.32
C LEU A 113 13.97 5.38 2.40
N ASN A 114 14.69 6.02 3.32
CA ASN A 114 14.73 7.49 3.46
C ASN A 114 15.96 8.12 2.78
N ASP A 115 16.78 7.33 2.08
CA ASP A 115 17.90 7.87 1.33
C ASP A 115 17.38 8.80 0.21
N PRO A 116 17.95 10.01 0.04
CA PRO A 116 17.48 10.95 -0.97
C PRO A 116 17.57 10.43 -2.40
N ALA A 117 18.61 9.66 -2.74
CA ALA A 117 18.74 9.09 -4.08
C ALA A 117 17.69 8.00 -4.31
N TYR A 118 17.44 7.16 -3.30
CA TYR A 118 16.39 6.17 -3.36
C TYR A 118 14.99 6.79 -3.47
N THR A 119 14.71 7.84 -2.69
CA THR A 119 13.44 8.59 -2.76
C THR A 119 13.22 9.20 -4.14
N LYS A 120 14.28 9.77 -4.73
CA LYS A 120 14.23 10.34 -6.10
C LYS A 120 13.98 9.25 -7.14
N PHE A 121 14.62 8.09 -6.99
CA PHE A 121 14.38 6.93 -7.85
C PHE A 121 12.92 6.45 -7.74
N GLN A 122 12.40 6.27 -6.52
CA GLN A 122 11.02 5.88 -6.29
C GLN A 122 10.04 6.86 -6.94
N SER A 123 10.27 8.16 -6.78
CA SER A 123 9.43 9.20 -7.39
C SER A 123 9.47 9.14 -8.92
N ALA A 124 10.65 8.89 -9.51
CA ALA A 124 10.78 8.71 -10.96
C ALA A 124 10.01 7.48 -11.44
N MET A 125 10.13 6.35 -10.74
CA MET A 125 9.43 5.11 -11.05
C MET A 125 7.91 5.21 -10.91
N ALA A 126 7.43 6.01 -9.96
CA ALA A 126 6.01 6.29 -9.75
C ALA A 126 5.42 7.28 -10.78
N SER A 127 6.25 7.91 -11.62
CA SER A 127 5.76 8.90 -12.59
C SER A 127 4.86 8.25 -13.66
N PRO A 128 3.81 8.94 -14.15
CA PRO A 128 2.95 8.40 -15.20
C PRO A 128 3.70 8.01 -16.47
N ALA A 129 4.74 8.78 -16.83
CA ALA A 129 5.57 8.49 -17.99
C ALA A 129 6.33 7.16 -17.83
N THR A 130 6.95 6.94 -16.67
CA THR A 130 7.68 5.70 -16.38
C THR A 130 6.72 4.52 -16.23
N GLN A 131 5.58 4.70 -15.54
CA GLN A 131 4.55 3.65 -15.45
C GLN A 131 4.05 3.23 -16.83
N LYS A 132 3.79 4.19 -17.72
CA LYS A 132 3.38 3.90 -19.11
C LYS A 132 4.46 3.13 -19.87
N GLN A 133 5.71 3.58 -19.81
CA GLN A 133 6.83 2.89 -20.46
C GLN A 133 7.03 1.47 -19.92
N PHE A 134 6.92 1.30 -18.60
CA PHE A 134 7.03 0.00 -17.94
C PHE A 134 5.93 -0.96 -18.39
N MET A 135 4.68 -0.49 -18.44
CA MET A 135 3.56 -1.29 -18.96
C MET A 135 3.73 -1.64 -20.44
N GLN A 136 4.19 -0.69 -21.27
CA GLN A 136 4.48 -0.96 -22.68
C GLN A 136 5.58 -2.00 -22.85
N ALA A 137 6.66 -1.93 -22.08
CA ALA A 137 7.73 -2.93 -22.10
C ALA A 137 7.22 -4.30 -21.66
N MET A 138 6.43 -4.37 -20.59
CA MET A 138 5.84 -5.61 -20.08
C MET A 138 4.94 -6.28 -21.13
N PHE A 139 4.08 -5.53 -21.81
CA PHE A 139 3.23 -6.06 -22.88
C PHE A 139 4.03 -6.40 -24.14
N GLY A 140 5.06 -5.62 -24.48
CA GLY A 140 5.95 -5.92 -25.60
C GLY A 140 6.72 -7.23 -25.40
N ASP A 141 7.07 -7.56 -24.16
CA ASP A 141 7.74 -8.81 -23.79
C ASP A 141 6.77 -9.98 -23.53
N ALA A 142 5.45 -9.74 -23.51
CA ALA A 142 4.46 -10.80 -23.26
C ALA A 142 4.56 -11.97 -24.25
N ALA A 143 4.83 -11.68 -25.52
CA ALA A 143 5.06 -12.71 -26.55
C ALA A 143 6.32 -13.57 -26.26
N LYS A 144 7.33 -13.00 -25.60
CA LYS A 144 8.53 -13.74 -25.19
C LYS A 144 8.24 -14.67 -24.03
N PHE A 145 7.35 -14.32 -23.10
CA PHE A 145 6.95 -15.20 -22.01
C PHE A 145 6.29 -16.48 -22.54
N GLN A 146 5.40 -16.38 -23.52
CA GLN A 146 4.78 -17.54 -24.15
C GLN A 146 5.83 -18.42 -24.83
N THR A 147 6.78 -17.80 -25.54
CA THR A 147 7.90 -18.53 -26.17
C THR A 147 8.76 -19.26 -25.14
N VAL A 148 9.07 -18.63 -23.99
CA VAL A 148 9.85 -19.26 -22.92
C VAL A 148 9.06 -20.40 -22.26
N ALA A 149 7.76 -20.20 -22.01
CA ALA A 149 6.89 -21.24 -21.47
C ALA A 149 6.83 -22.45 -22.40
N ASN A 150 6.62 -22.25 -23.71
CA ASN A 150 6.60 -23.32 -24.71
C ASN A 150 7.94 -24.06 -24.79
N LYS A 151 9.07 -23.35 -24.71
CA LYS A 151 10.40 -23.99 -24.63
C LYS A 151 10.59 -24.85 -23.37
N ILE A 152 10.00 -24.46 -22.23
CA ILE A 152 10.02 -25.28 -21.02
C ILE A 152 9.12 -26.50 -21.22
N LEU A 153 7.90 -26.32 -21.70
CA LEU A 153 6.94 -27.41 -21.95
C LEU A 153 7.53 -28.46 -22.90
N ALA A 154 8.12 -28.04 -24.03
CA ALA A 154 8.74 -28.94 -24.99
C ALA A 154 9.90 -29.76 -24.38
N ARG A 155 10.74 -29.16 -23.52
CA ARG A 155 11.82 -29.87 -22.81
C ARG A 155 11.32 -30.95 -21.85
N HIS A 156 10.09 -30.82 -21.37
CA HIS A 156 9.44 -31.81 -20.51
C HIS A 156 8.46 -32.72 -21.27
N GLY A 157 8.44 -32.69 -22.61
CA GLY A 157 7.54 -33.49 -23.43
C GLY A 157 6.07 -33.08 -23.34
N LEU A 158 5.79 -31.88 -22.84
CA LEU A 158 4.44 -31.32 -22.71
C LEU A 158 4.07 -30.53 -23.98
N LYS A 159 2.76 -30.49 -24.28
CA LYS A 159 2.24 -29.73 -25.43
C LYS A 159 2.36 -28.23 -25.19
N GLU A 160 2.79 -27.52 -26.22
CA GLU A 160 2.90 -26.06 -26.25
C GLU A 160 1.51 -25.40 -26.25
N GLY A 161 1.40 -24.23 -25.60
CA GLY A 161 0.19 -23.42 -25.61
C GLY A 161 0.09 -22.55 -26.87
N PRO A 162 -1.12 -22.08 -27.23
CA PRO A 162 -1.34 -21.15 -28.35
C PRO A 162 -0.62 -19.81 -28.17
#